data_AF-A0A2P5NTB3-F1
#
_entry.id   AF-A0A2P5NTB3-F1
#
_cell.length_a   1.000
_cell.length_b   1.000
_cell.length_c   1.000
_cell.angle_alpha   90.00
_cell.angle_beta   90.00
_cell.angle_gamma   90.00
#
_symmetry.space_group_name_H-M   'P 1'
#
loop_
_entity.id
_entity.type
_entity.pdbx_description
1 polymer ?
#
loop_
_entity_poly.entity_id
_entity_poly.type
_entity_poly.pdbx_seq_one_letter_code
_entity_poly.pdbx_strand_id
1 'polypeptide(L)' 'MTNKAESDPHQHVHQMAAYLQETINRLREDIEHVDEPQLKAMFETSAEVLSGLKKAYSDYEQKKEPAWPGGRDLHS' A
#
# COMPACT_ATOMS: atom_id res chain seq x y z
N MET A 1 3.03 -5.42 29.33
CA MET A 1 3.99 -4.38 28.86
C MET A 1 3.59 -4.07 27.44
N THR A 2 2.87 -2.97 27.22
CA THR A 2 2.45 -2.56 25.87
C THR A 2 3.69 -2.17 25.09
N ASN A 3 3.92 -2.85 23.97
CA ASN A 3 5.12 -2.70 23.19
C ASN A 3 5.08 -1.30 22.57
N LYS A 4 5.97 -0.39 22.96
CA LYS A 4 5.93 1.03 22.56
C LYS A 4 6.01 1.21 21.03
N ALA A 5 6.50 0.18 20.32
CA ALA A 5 6.48 0.08 18.87
C ALA A 5 5.07 -0.10 18.25
N GLU A 6 4.09 -0.62 18.99
CA GLU A 6 2.66 -0.60 18.58
C GLU A 6 2.05 0.80 18.70
N SER A 7 2.71 1.74 19.39
CA SER A 7 2.17 3.05 19.70
C SER A 7 2.59 4.15 18.73
N ASP A 8 3.46 3.88 17.75
CA ASP A 8 3.77 4.84 16.67
C ASP A 8 2.96 4.48 15.41
N PRO A 9 1.90 5.24 15.09
CA PRO A 9 1.10 5.04 13.89
C PRO A 9 1.92 5.09 12.59
N HIS A 10 3.04 5.81 12.57
CA HIS A 10 3.92 5.88 11.39
C HIS A 10 4.68 4.59 11.17
N GLN A 11 5.30 4.07 12.24
CA GLN A 11 5.97 2.78 12.17
C GLN A 11 5.01 1.68 11.71
N HIS A 12 3.76 1.72 12.17
CA HIS A 12 2.73 0.77 11.75
C HIS A 12 2.36 0.92 10.26
N VAL A 13 2.19 2.15 9.78
CA VAL A 13 1.89 2.43 8.36
C VAL A 13 3.03 2.01 7.44
N HIS A 14 4.28 2.31 7.80
CA HIS A 14 5.46 1.88 7.06
C HIS A 14 5.55 0.35 6.96
N GLN A 15 5.36 -0.36 8.08
CA GLN A 15 5.35 -1.83 8.10
C GLN A 15 4.24 -2.39 7.20
N MET A 16 3.05 -1.81 7.25
CA MET A 16 1.96 -2.23 6.37
C MET A 16 2.26 -2.01 4.90
N ALA A 17 2.85 -0.87 4.53
CA ALA A 17 3.28 -0.60 3.16
C ALA A 17 4.35 -1.60 2.67
N ALA A 18 5.25 -2.05 3.56
CA ALA A 18 6.24 -3.07 3.26
C ALA A 18 5.60 -4.44 2.97
N TYR A 19 4.66 -4.88 3.81
CA TYR A 19 3.94 -6.15 3.58
C TYR A 19 3.14 -6.15 2.27
N LEU A 20 2.53 -5.02 1.92
CA LEU A 20 1.86 -4.86 0.63
C LEU A 20 2.86 -4.97 -0.53
N GLN A 21 4.05 -4.36 -0.39
CA GLN A 21 5.09 -4.46 -1.40
C GLN A 21 5.60 -5.89 -1.59
N GLU A 22 5.81 -6.63 -0.51
CA GLU A 22 6.22 -8.05 -0.57
C GLU A 22 5.16 -8.89 -1.28
N THR A 23 3.88 -8.66 -0.98
CA THR A 23 2.76 -9.35 -1.63
C THR A 23 2.69 -9.02 -3.12
N ILE A 24 2.84 -7.75 -3.50
CA ILE A 24 2.89 -7.31 -4.90
C ILE A 24 4.03 -8.00 -5.64
N ASN A 25 5.22 -8.07 -5.03
CA ASN A 25 6.38 -8.71 -5.64
C ASN A 25 6.12 -10.19 -5.92
N ARG A 26 5.58 -10.90 -4.92
CA ARG A 26 5.22 -12.31 -5.06
C ARG A 26 4.21 -12.55 -6.18
N LEU A 27 3.13 -11.74 -6.23
CA LEU A 27 2.12 -11.87 -7.28
C LEU A 27 2.72 -11.69 -8.67
N ARG A 28 3.66 -10.74 -8.83
CA ARG A 28 4.34 -10.50 -10.11
C ARG A 28 5.34 -11.60 -10.46
N GLU A 29 6.05 -12.13 -9.48
CA GLU A 29 6.93 -13.29 -9.66
C GLU A 29 6.13 -14.53 -10.05
N ASP A 30 4.99 -14.79 -9.41
CA ASP A 30 4.15 -15.95 -9.69
C ASP A 30 3.56 -15.90 -11.12
N ILE A 31 3.40 -14.72 -11.75
CA ILE A 31 2.99 -14.58 -13.16
C ILE A 31 4.00 -15.26 -14.12
N GLU A 32 5.30 -15.22 -13.79
CA GLU A 32 6.35 -15.83 -14.60
C GLU A 32 6.34 -17.37 -14.51
N HIS A 33 5.76 -17.92 -13.43
CA HIS A 33 5.78 -19.34 -13.11
C HIS A 33 4.46 -20.09 -13.36
N VAL A 34 3.37 -19.35 -13.62
CA VAL A 34 2.06 -19.92 -13.94
C VAL A 34 1.87 -19.99 -15.45
N ASP A 35 1.13 -20.98 -15.96
CA ASP A 35 0.76 -21.07 -17.38
C ASP A 35 -0.71 -20.68 -17.65
N GLU A 36 -1.57 -20.77 -16.63
CA GLU A 36 -3.00 -20.48 -16.76
C GLU A 36 -3.24 -18.97 -17.01
N PRO A 37 -3.78 -18.56 -18.17
CA PRO A 37 -3.92 -17.14 -18.50
C PRO A 37 -4.85 -16.37 -17.56
N GLN A 38 -5.90 -17.03 -17.06
CA GLN A 38 -6.87 -16.42 -16.15
C GLN A 38 -6.24 -16.13 -14.78
N LEU A 39 -5.40 -17.05 -14.30
CA LEU A 39 -4.67 -16.87 -13.05
C LEU A 39 -3.63 -15.74 -13.15
N LYS A 40 -2.93 -15.62 -14.29
CA LYS A 40 -2.04 -14.48 -14.55
C LYS A 40 -2.78 -13.15 -14.46
N ALA A 41 -3.92 -13.04 -15.12
CA ALA A 41 -4.74 -11.83 -15.11
C ALA A 41 -5.24 -11.50 -13.68
N MET A 42 -5.59 -12.51 -12.89
CA MET A 42 -5.97 -12.34 -11.49
C MET A 42 -4.80 -11.82 -10.64
N PHE A 43 -3.58 -12.33 -10.82
CA PHE A 43 -2.39 -11.85 -10.12
C PHE A 43 -2.03 -10.43 -10.50
N GLU A 44 -2.08 -10.08 -11.79
CA GLU A 44 -1.82 -8.73 -12.28
C GLU A 44 -2.83 -7.72 -11.70
N THR A 45 -4.12 -8.04 -11.76
CA THR A 45 -5.19 -7.20 -11.19
C THR A 45 -5.01 -7.04 -9.68
N SER A 46 -4.67 -8.12 -8.98
CA SER A 46 -4.44 -8.08 -7.52
C SER A 46 -3.23 -7.20 -7.19
N ALA A 47 -2.14 -7.33 -7.94
CA ALA A 47 -0.94 -6.51 -7.76
C ALA A 47 -1.22 -5.01 -8.00
N GLU A 48 -2.08 -4.67 -8.96
CA GLU A 48 -2.49 -3.29 -9.23
C GLU A 48 -3.32 -2.70 -8.07
N VAL A 49 -4.33 -3.43 -7.59
CA VAL A 49 -5.15 -3.00 -6.44
C VAL A 49 -4.29 -2.80 -5.19
N LEU A 50 -3.41 -3.76 -4.89
CA LEU A 50 -2.50 -3.65 -3.76
C LEU A 50 -1.50 -2.50 -3.92
N SER A 51 -1.08 -2.18 -5.15
CA SER A 51 -0.22 -1.02 -5.43
C SER A 51 -0.95 0.29 -5.12
N GLY A 52 -2.24 0.40 -5.48
CA GLY A 52 -3.09 1.52 -5.10
C GLY A 52 -3.26 1.66 -3.59
N LEU A 53 -3.47 0.54 -2.89
CA LEU A 53 -3.55 0.53 -1.44
C LEU A 53 -2.22 0.97 -0.81
N LYS A 54 -1.09 0.40 -1.23
CA LYS A 54 0.25 0.78 -0.76
C LYS A 54 0.49 2.28 -0.92
N LYS A 55 0.10 2.85 -2.07
CA LYS A 55 0.20 4.29 -2.31
C LYS A 55 -0.59 5.11 -1.28
N ALA A 56 -1.80 4.69 -0.92
CA ALA A 56 -2.59 5.36 0.11
C ALA A 56 -1.89 5.37 1.49
N TYR A 57 -1.17 4.29 1.85
CA TYR A 57 -0.33 4.27 3.06
C TYR A 57 0.83 5.27 2.96
N SER A 58 1.56 5.30 1.85
CA SER A 58 2.65 6.27 1.64
C SER A 58 2.15 7.72 1.60
N ASP A 59 1.00 7.98 1.00
CA ASP A 59 0.37 9.32 0.95
C ASP A 59 -0.02 9.80 2.36
N TYR A 60 -0.43 8.89 3.26
CA TYR A 60 -0.70 9.21 4.67
C TYR A 60 0.57 9.63 5.42
N GLU A 61 1.70 8.98 5.17
CA GLU A 61 3.00 9.36 5.76
C GLU A 61 3.45 10.73 5.24
N GLN A 62 3.41 10.93 3.92
CA GLN A 62 3.87 12.15 3.26
C GLN A 62 3.04 13.38 3.63
N LYS A 63 1.74 13.24 3.88
CA LYS A 63 0.86 14.36 4.30
C LYS A 63 1.07 14.80 5.76
N LYS A 64 1.88 14.07 6.53
CA LYS A 64 2.27 14.46 7.89
C LYS A 64 3.63 15.16 7.96
N GLU A 65 4.46 15.00 6.93
CA GLU A 65 5.61 15.86 6.66
C GLU A 65 5.12 17.00 5.74
N PRO A 66 5.70 18.21 5.81
CA PRO A 66 4.96 19.48 5.94
C PRO A 66 3.99 19.87 4.80
N ALA A 67 2.86 20.45 5.22
CA ALA A 67 1.91 21.31 4.49
C ALA A 67 0.94 20.63 3.50
N TRP A 68 -0.27 20.35 4.00
CA TRP A 68 -1.47 20.19 3.18
C TRP A 68 -2.17 21.56 3.04
N PRO A 69 -2.21 22.21 1.87
CA PRO A 69 -2.98 23.45 1.66
C PRO A 69 -4.41 23.16 1.16
N GLY A 70 -4.85 21.90 1.18
CA GLY A 70 -6.12 21.44 0.58
C GLY A 70 -7.32 21.45 1.51
N GLY A 71 -7.25 22.17 2.62
CA GLY A 71 -8.38 22.41 3.52
C GLY A 71 -9.16 23.67 3.14
N ARG A 72 -9.53 23.86 1.87
CA ARG A 72 -10.53 24.86 1.48
C ARG A 72 -11.42 24.34 0.36
N ASP A 73 -12.71 24.41 0.67
CA ASP A 73 -13.85 24.54 -0.24
C ASP A 73 -14.30 23.29 -1.00
N LEU A 74 -15.08 22.46 -0.29
CA LEU A 74 -16.31 21.92 -0.87
C LEU A 74 -17.48 22.74 -0.32
N HIS A 75 -17.67 23.93 -0.87
CA HIS A 75 -18.95 24.62 -0.90
C HIS A 75 -19.20 25.03 -2.35
N SER A 76 -20.16 24.32 -2.97
CA SER A 76 -21.09 24.69 -4.04
C SER A 76 -21.39 23.48 -4.92
#